data_AF-A0A6M1ZQD1-F1
#
_entry.id   AF-A0A6M1ZQD1-F1
#
_cell.length_a   1.000
_cell.length_b   1.000
_cell.length_c   1.000
_cell.angle_alpha   90.00
_cell.angle_beta   90.00
_cell.angle_gamma   90.00
#
_symmetry.space_group_name_H-M   'P 1'
#
loop_
_entity.id
_entity.type
_entity.pdbx_description
1 polymer ?
#
loop_
_entity_poly.entity_id
_entity_poly.type
_entity_poly.pdbx_seq_one_letter_code
_entity_poly.pdbx_strand_id
1 'polypeptide(L)'
;MSNSNRKNRWLTQTLVLSALLNGALVAIFFYFFISKTSLPTHFDFFPIASSYEFTPQAKQLLSALSTQKFQELLPKLSSKRSIEHGYLERDLALAIITERDHFDLKRALGKPSLSQRKLILDPQHSLTLFPGLADKQYQKIAHFLQNEKWPFSPRGLFLQMQTTQDLSLFQTFSQTPEFHQIHLLFARTDLPITKRVLLKMLVEGSWETLSRHLAAQKQGSDFSETNRRELLQHYIAAGSKTAAYLLLITDPDYAIHQLDDSTVCEIIALIPEKTQEAVCFVQALLDSSRGEPVHRHALAQLGQYSGRGLTPRPAEGELRPAFRERPPASPDPRLHIIQPGESLWLLSSKYNISIEDLMLHNHLQTTVLQPGKTLKIP
;
A
#
# COMPACT_ATOMS: atom_id res chain seq x y z
N MET A 1 -49.76 45.71 70.45
CA MET A 1 -48.92 45.42 69.26
C MET A 1 -47.55 44.77 69.57
N SER A 2 -47.30 44.22 70.78
CA SER A 2 -45.98 43.64 71.14
C SER A 2 -45.81 42.14 70.81
N ASN A 3 -46.91 41.36 70.82
CA ASN A 3 -46.83 39.89 70.72
C ASN A 3 -46.71 39.35 69.27
N SER A 4 -47.18 40.12 68.28
CA SER A 4 -47.13 39.72 66.85
C SER A 4 -45.72 39.82 66.26
N ASN A 5 -44.94 40.85 66.62
CA ASN A 5 -43.56 41.00 66.15
C ASN A 5 -42.62 39.92 66.71
N ARG A 6 -42.85 39.44 67.94
CA ARG A 6 -42.10 38.29 68.49
C ARG A 6 -42.44 36.99 67.76
N LYS A 7 -43.73 36.73 67.48
CA LYS A 7 -44.15 35.58 66.68
C LYS A 7 -43.58 35.60 65.26
N ASN A 8 -43.60 36.76 64.58
CA ASN A 8 -43.04 36.87 63.23
C ASN A 8 -41.53 36.67 63.22
N ARG A 9 -40.80 37.23 64.19
CA ARG A 9 -39.35 36.99 64.32
C ARG A 9 -39.04 35.52 64.58
N TRP A 10 -39.82 34.87 65.44
CA TRP A 10 -39.68 33.44 65.73
C TRP A 10 -39.98 32.56 64.50
N LEU A 11 -40.99 32.92 63.71
CA LEU A 11 -41.32 32.24 62.44
C LEU A 11 -40.22 32.43 61.39
N THR A 12 -39.66 33.64 61.25
CA THR A 12 -38.52 33.86 60.34
C THR A 12 -37.26 33.13 60.82
N GLN A 13 -37.00 33.08 62.13
CA GLN A 13 -35.87 32.35 62.68
C GLN A 13 -36.01 30.83 62.50
N THR A 14 -37.21 30.29 62.68
CA THR A 14 -37.51 28.87 62.43
C THR A 14 -37.46 28.53 60.93
N LEU A 15 -37.91 29.43 60.05
CA LEU A 15 -37.78 29.26 58.61
C LEU A 15 -36.30 29.26 58.17
N VAL A 16 -35.50 30.21 58.66
CA VAL A 16 -34.06 30.27 58.36
C VAL A 16 -33.33 29.04 58.92
N LEU A 17 -33.67 28.61 60.12
CA LEU A 17 -33.10 27.40 60.73
C LEU A 17 -33.45 26.15 59.91
N SER A 18 -34.69 26.03 59.43
CA SER A 18 -35.12 24.93 58.56
C SER A 18 -34.40 24.95 57.21
N ALA A 19 -34.23 26.13 56.61
CA ALA A 19 -33.49 26.28 55.36
C ALA A 19 -32.02 25.89 55.51
N LEU A 20 -31.37 26.31 56.61
CA LEU A 20 -29.99 25.93 56.93
C LEU A 20 -29.86 24.43 57.20
N LEU A 21 -30.80 23.85 57.95
CA LEU A 21 -30.81 22.42 58.25
C LEU A 21 -31.00 21.57 56.98
N ASN A 22 -31.92 21.96 56.10
CA ASN A 22 -32.14 21.28 54.83
C ASN A 22 -30.92 21.42 53.90
N GLY A 23 -30.31 22.61 53.84
CA GLY A 23 -29.07 22.83 53.09
C GLY A 23 -27.92 21.95 53.60
N ALA A 24 -27.77 21.85 54.92
CA ALA A 24 -26.77 20.98 55.54
C ALA A 24 -27.07 19.49 55.28
N LEU A 25 -28.33 19.06 55.35
CA LEU A 25 -28.74 17.68 55.03
C LEU A 25 -28.46 17.33 53.56
N VAL A 26 -28.74 18.24 52.63
CA VAL A 26 -28.40 18.06 51.21
C VAL A 26 -26.88 18.01 51.02
N ALA A 27 -26.11 18.87 51.69
CA ALA A 27 -24.66 18.84 51.63
C ALA A 27 -24.08 17.54 52.22
N ILE A 28 -24.63 17.04 53.33
CA ILE A 28 -24.26 15.75 53.93
C ILE A 28 -24.66 14.60 53.01
N PHE A 29 -25.82 14.65 52.37
CA PHE A 29 -26.26 13.66 51.38
C PHE A 29 -25.31 13.65 50.19
N PHE A 30 -24.96 14.79 49.61
CA PHE A 30 -23.96 14.86 48.54
C PHE A 30 -22.58 14.43 49.01
N TYR A 31 -22.16 14.83 50.21
CA TYR A 31 -20.88 14.40 50.79
C TYR A 31 -20.84 12.88 50.94
N PHE A 32 -21.87 12.23 51.49
CA PHE A 32 -21.93 10.78 51.65
C PHE A 32 -22.20 10.04 50.33
N PHE A 33 -23.00 10.59 49.42
CA PHE A 33 -23.29 9.98 48.13
C PHE A 33 -22.05 10.02 47.23
N ILE A 34 -21.36 11.16 47.16
CA ILE A 34 -20.11 11.31 46.41
C ILE A 34 -18.97 10.54 47.11
N SER A 35 -18.86 10.58 48.44
CA SER A 35 -17.79 9.84 49.16
C SER A 35 -18.01 8.33 49.25
N LYS A 36 -19.26 7.83 49.14
CA LYS A 36 -19.55 6.39 49.01
C LYS A 36 -19.64 5.90 47.57
N THR A 37 -19.67 6.79 46.58
CA THR A 37 -19.25 6.47 45.21
C THR A 37 -17.77 6.77 45.02
N SER A 38 -16.92 6.27 45.92
CA SER A 38 -15.68 5.69 45.41
C SER A 38 -16.10 4.49 44.55
N LEU A 39 -16.40 4.72 43.26
CA LEU A 39 -16.09 3.71 42.26
C LEU A 39 -14.72 3.19 42.66
N PRO A 40 -14.53 1.88 42.87
CA PRO A 40 -13.25 1.37 43.31
C PRO A 40 -12.18 2.01 42.43
N THR A 41 -11.33 2.84 43.04
CA THR A 41 -10.28 3.61 42.34
C THR A 41 -9.18 2.69 41.84
N HIS A 42 -9.24 1.42 42.25
CA HIS A 42 -8.86 0.29 41.45
C HIS A 42 -10.12 -0.54 41.13
N PHE A 43 -10.76 -0.27 39.99
CA PHE A 43 -11.04 -1.43 39.16
C PHE A 43 -9.66 -1.97 38.87
N ASP A 44 -9.30 -3.07 39.51
CA ASP A 44 -8.45 -4.02 38.83
C ASP A 44 -9.25 -4.46 37.59
N PHE A 45 -9.23 -3.61 36.56
CA PHE A 45 -8.98 -4.12 35.24
C PHE A 45 -7.63 -4.81 35.38
N PHE A 46 -7.65 -6.04 35.89
CA PHE A 46 -6.97 -7.06 35.14
C PHE A 46 -7.50 -6.83 33.72
N PRO A 47 -6.68 -6.43 32.74
CA PRO A 47 -7.01 -6.78 31.40
C PRO A 47 -7.09 -8.30 31.47
N ILE A 48 -8.28 -8.84 31.71
CA ILE A 48 -8.55 -10.20 31.32
C ILE A 48 -8.68 -10.09 29.80
N ALA A 49 -7.55 -9.84 29.12
CA ALA A 49 -7.21 -10.60 27.95
C ALA A 49 -7.22 -12.03 28.44
N SER A 50 -8.42 -12.59 28.55
CA SER A 50 -8.60 -13.99 28.80
C SER A 50 -8.30 -14.60 27.44
N SER A 51 -7.01 -14.75 27.18
CA SER A 51 -6.52 -15.78 26.31
C SER A 51 -7.00 -17.08 26.92
N TYR A 52 -8.09 -17.62 26.39
CA TYR A 52 -8.48 -19.00 26.69
C TYR A 52 -7.64 -19.89 25.80
N GLU A 53 -7.02 -20.88 26.40
CA GLU A 53 -6.54 -22.01 25.66
C GLU A 53 -7.73 -22.94 25.38
N PHE A 54 -7.91 -23.30 24.12
CA PHE A 54 -8.90 -24.31 23.75
C PHE A 54 -8.48 -25.70 24.21
N THR A 55 -9.46 -26.55 24.50
CA THR A 55 -9.22 -27.99 24.67
C THR A 55 -8.56 -28.60 23.43
N PRO A 56 -7.83 -29.73 23.55
CA PRO A 56 -7.24 -30.42 22.40
C PRO A 56 -8.26 -30.74 21.30
N GLN A 57 -9.51 -31.06 21.68
CA GLN A 57 -10.59 -31.33 20.73
C GLN A 57 -11.03 -30.09 19.95
N ALA A 58 -11.15 -28.93 20.62
CA ALA A 58 -11.46 -27.66 19.96
C ALA A 58 -10.31 -27.20 19.07
N LYS A 59 -9.04 -27.42 19.49
CA LYS A 59 -7.86 -27.20 18.63
C LYS A 59 -7.87 -28.09 17.39
N GLN A 60 -8.27 -29.35 17.52
CA GLN A 60 -8.39 -30.28 16.38
C GLN A 60 -9.50 -29.86 15.41
N LEU A 61 -10.65 -29.40 15.91
CA LEU A 61 -11.70 -28.88 15.06
C LEU A 61 -11.25 -27.60 14.34
N LEU A 62 -10.53 -26.71 15.04
CA LEU A 62 -10.00 -25.51 14.44
C LEU A 62 -8.98 -25.81 13.34
N SER A 63 -8.06 -26.77 13.56
CA SER A 63 -7.11 -27.19 12.54
C SER A 63 -7.80 -27.84 11.33
N ALA A 64 -8.88 -28.59 11.56
CA ALA A 64 -9.70 -29.13 10.49
C ALA A 64 -10.43 -28.02 9.70
N LEU A 65 -10.95 -26.97 10.36
CA LEU A 65 -11.56 -25.84 9.66
C LEU A 65 -10.52 -24.99 8.92
N SER A 66 -9.33 -24.78 9.48
CA SER A 66 -8.31 -23.93 8.87
C SER A 66 -7.75 -24.49 7.56
N THR A 67 -7.89 -25.80 7.32
CA THR A 67 -7.46 -26.47 6.09
C THR A 67 -8.55 -26.54 5.02
N GLN A 68 -9.81 -26.27 5.37
CA GLN A 68 -10.93 -26.28 4.43
C GLN A 68 -10.86 -25.14 3.44
N LYS A 69 -11.34 -25.38 2.22
CA LYS A 69 -11.42 -24.34 1.18
C LYS A 69 -12.43 -23.27 1.57
N PHE A 70 -12.27 -22.06 1.03
CA PHE A 70 -13.19 -20.95 1.29
C PHE A 70 -14.67 -21.32 1.08
N GLN A 71 -15.00 -22.04 0.01
CA GLN A 71 -16.37 -22.47 -0.30
C GLN A 71 -16.94 -23.45 0.74
N GLU A 72 -16.10 -24.28 1.36
CA GLU A 72 -16.51 -25.27 2.37
C GLU A 72 -16.81 -24.60 3.73
N LEU A 73 -16.23 -23.42 3.98
CA LEU A 73 -16.47 -22.63 5.18
C LEU A 73 -17.78 -21.83 5.14
N LEU A 74 -18.28 -21.48 3.94
CA LEU A 74 -19.53 -20.73 3.79
C LEU A 74 -20.74 -21.38 4.48
N PRO A 75 -21.05 -22.68 4.31
CA PRO A 75 -22.17 -23.31 5.02
C PRO A 75 -21.97 -23.32 6.55
N LYS A 76 -20.71 -23.27 7.03
CA LYS A 76 -20.40 -23.25 8.47
C LYS A 76 -20.84 -21.97 9.16
N LEU A 77 -21.02 -20.87 8.43
CA LEU A 77 -21.54 -19.61 8.97
C LEU A 77 -22.99 -19.72 9.50
N SER A 78 -23.73 -20.76 9.08
CA SER A 78 -25.08 -21.04 9.57
C SER A 78 -25.11 -22.05 10.73
N SER A 79 -23.96 -22.65 11.08
CA SER A 79 -23.89 -23.68 12.11
C SER A 79 -24.12 -23.11 13.51
N LYS A 80 -25.08 -23.70 14.24
CA LYS A 80 -25.32 -23.44 15.66
C LYS A 80 -24.65 -24.48 16.58
N ARG A 81 -23.72 -25.27 16.04
CA ARG A 81 -22.96 -26.25 16.82
C ARG A 81 -22.11 -25.53 17.86
N SER A 82 -22.39 -25.79 19.13
CA SER A 82 -21.57 -25.31 20.24
C SER A 82 -20.21 -25.99 20.23
N ILE A 83 -19.16 -25.23 20.51
CA ILE A 83 -17.79 -25.72 20.64
C ILE A 83 -17.38 -25.65 22.11
N GLU A 84 -16.91 -24.49 22.57
CA GLU A 84 -16.38 -24.29 23.92
C GLU A 84 -16.50 -22.82 24.30
N HIS A 85 -16.59 -22.52 25.61
CA HIS A 85 -16.68 -21.14 26.14
C HIS A 85 -17.83 -20.31 25.55
N GLY A 86 -18.91 -20.96 25.11
CA GLY A 86 -20.06 -20.31 24.48
C GLY A 86 -19.86 -19.90 23.02
N TYR A 87 -18.74 -20.28 22.41
CA TYR A 87 -18.51 -20.06 20.98
C TYR A 87 -19.14 -21.16 20.13
N LEU A 88 -19.61 -20.75 18.96
CA LEU A 88 -20.21 -21.61 17.94
C LEU A 88 -19.22 -21.88 16.80
N GLU A 89 -19.46 -22.96 16.05
CA GLU A 89 -18.69 -23.29 14.84
C GLU A 89 -18.67 -22.16 13.81
N ARG A 90 -19.78 -21.42 13.68
CA ARG A 90 -19.86 -20.24 12.82
C ARG A 90 -18.92 -19.10 13.24
N ASP A 91 -18.63 -18.98 14.53
CA ASP A 91 -17.76 -17.92 15.06
C ASP A 91 -16.31 -18.20 14.66
N LEU A 92 -15.89 -19.47 14.76
CA LEU A 92 -14.58 -19.91 14.30
C LEU A 92 -14.46 -19.80 12.77
N ALA A 93 -15.47 -20.26 12.03
CA ALA A 93 -15.47 -20.17 10.57
C ALA A 93 -15.34 -18.72 10.10
N LEU A 94 -16.07 -17.78 10.74
CA LEU A 94 -15.97 -16.36 10.43
C LEU A 94 -14.57 -15.80 10.72
N ALA A 95 -13.97 -16.18 11.85
CA ALA A 95 -12.63 -15.73 12.19
C ALA A 95 -11.58 -16.23 11.20
N ILE A 96 -11.66 -17.50 10.77
CA ILE A 96 -10.78 -18.06 9.75
C ILE A 96 -10.94 -17.31 8.43
N ILE A 97 -12.18 -17.11 7.96
CA ILE A 97 -12.46 -16.36 6.73
C ILE A 97 -11.91 -14.92 6.83
N THR A 98 -11.99 -14.29 7.99
CA THR A 98 -11.51 -12.92 8.21
C THR A 98 -9.98 -12.85 8.24
N GLU A 99 -9.30 -13.77 8.92
CA GLU A 99 -7.85 -13.73 9.06
C GLU A 99 -7.10 -14.31 7.88
N ARG A 100 -7.50 -15.50 7.41
CA ARG A 100 -6.83 -16.22 6.32
C ARG A 100 -7.23 -15.68 4.96
N ASP A 101 -8.54 -15.52 4.74
CA ASP A 101 -9.09 -15.11 3.45
C ASP A 101 -9.27 -13.59 3.36
N HIS A 102 -8.81 -12.85 4.38
CA HIS A 102 -8.81 -11.39 4.46
C HIS A 102 -10.17 -10.74 4.22
N PHE A 103 -11.26 -11.38 4.63
CA PHE A 103 -12.62 -10.89 4.48
C PHE A 103 -12.88 -9.52 5.16
N ASP A 104 -13.58 -8.61 4.48
CA ASP A 104 -13.98 -7.33 5.05
C ASP A 104 -15.29 -7.42 5.84
N LEU A 105 -15.17 -7.90 7.08
CA LEU A 105 -16.29 -8.02 8.00
C LEU A 105 -16.94 -6.66 8.32
N LYS A 106 -16.16 -5.57 8.36
CA LYS A 106 -16.68 -4.23 8.68
C LYS A 106 -17.58 -3.73 7.57
N ARG A 107 -17.14 -3.87 6.31
CA ARG A 107 -17.93 -3.50 5.13
C ARG A 107 -19.20 -4.36 5.02
N ALA A 108 -19.09 -5.66 5.26
CA ALA A 108 -20.25 -6.57 5.21
C ALA A 108 -21.33 -6.24 6.26
N LEU A 109 -20.93 -5.78 7.45
CA LEU A 109 -21.85 -5.43 8.53
C LEU A 109 -22.28 -3.96 8.54
N GLY A 110 -21.58 -3.09 7.82
CA GLY A 110 -21.77 -1.63 7.87
C GLY A 110 -21.50 -1.06 9.27
N LYS A 111 -20.62 -1.69 10.06
CA LYS A 111 -20.30 -1.27 11.45
C LYS A 111 -18.80 -0.96 11.58
N PRO A 112 -18.42 0.23 12.09
CA PRO A 112 -17.02 0.63 12.20
C PRO A 112 -16.28 -0.10 13.34
N SER A 113 -16.99 -0.45 14.41
CA SER A 113 -16.47 -1.14 15.58
C SER A 113 -17.19 -2.48 15.80
N LEU A 114 -16.40 -3.49 16.10
CA LEU A 114 -16.84 -4.85 16.41
C LEU A 114 -16.09 -5.30 17.65
N SER A 115 -16.80 -5.98 18.55
CA SER A 115 -16.15 -6.66 19.67
C SER A 115 -15.21 -7.71 19.12
N GLN A 116 -13.95 -7.67 19.55
CA GLN A 116 -12.91 -8.60 19.13
C GLN A 116 -12.35 -9.34 20.35
N ARG A 117 -12.05 -10.62 20.19
CA ARG A 117 -11.42 -11.43 21.23
C ARG A 117 -10.32 -12.27 20.62
N LYS A 118 -9.08 -12.03 21.06
CA LYS A 118 -7.92 -12.78 20.60
C LYS A 118 -7.86 -14.11 21.35
N LEU A 119 -7.93 -15.20 20.62
CA LEU A 119 -7.68 -16.54 21.11
C LEU A 119 -6.23 -16.92 20.83
N ILE A 120 -5.56 -17.50 21.81
CA ILE A 120 -4.19 -18.00 21.66
C ILE A 120 -4.28 -19.51 21.43
N LEU A 121 -3.77 -19.97 20.28
CA LEU A 121 -3.77 -21.38 19.92
C LEU A 121 -2.48 -22.04 20.42
N ASP A 122 -1.39 -21.33 20.22
CA ASP A 122 -0.03 -21.61 20.67
C ASP A 122 0.76 -20.28 20.77
N PRO A 123 2.02 -20.27 21.25
CA PRO A 123 2.79 -19.04 21.41
C PRO A 123 3.04 -18.25 20.11
N GLN A 124 2.86 -18.86 18.93
CA GLN A 124 3.14 -18.25 17.63
C GLN A 124 1.85 -17.94 16.84
N HIS A 125 0.73 -18.56 17.18
CA HIS A 125 -0.52 -18.48 16.45
C HIS A 125 -1.70 -18.05 17.33
N SER A 126 -2.43 -17.05 16.86
CA SER A 126 -3.61 -16.52 17.51
C SER A 126 -4.71 -16.24 16.50
N LEU A 127 -5.96 -16.40 16.91
CA LEU A 127 -7.15 -16.19 16.10
C LEU A 127 -8.06 -15.13 16.73
N THR A 128 -8.50 -14.16 15.95
CA THR A 128 -9.38 -13.07 16.40
C THR A 128 -10.84 -13.43 16.15
N LEU A 129 -11.58 -13.67 17.23
CA LEU A 129 -13.02 -13.88 17.19
C LEU A 129 -13.81 -12.58 17.26
N PHE A 130 -15.05 -12.65 16.77
CA PHE A 130 -16.01 -11.55 16.76
C PHE A 130 -17.28 -11.92 17.54
N PRO A 131 -17.22 -12.03 18.88
CA PRO A 131 -18.37 -12.44 19.68
C PRO A 131 -19.52 -11.41 19.63
N GLY A 132 -20.73 -11.89 19.89
CA GLY A 132 -21.92 -11.05 20.02
C GLY A 132 -22.63 -10.73 18.70
N LEU A 133 -22.32 -11.45 17.62
CA LEU A 133 -23.04 -11.34 16.35
C LEU A 133 -24.34 -12.15 16.37
N ALA A 134 -25.46 -11.49 16.05
CA ALA A 134 -26.78 -12.11 15.96
C ALA A 134 -26.96 -12.89 14.65
N ASP A 135 -27.94 -13.80 14.60
CA ASP A 135 -28.25 -14.63 13.42
C ASP A 135 -28.47 -13.79 12.15
N LYS A 136 -29.17 -12.65 12.27
CA LYS A 136 -29.39 -11.71 11.15
C LYS A 136 -28.08 -11.14 10.61
N GLN A 137 -27.06 -10.96 11.45
CA GLN A 137 -25.75 -10.47 11.03
C GLN A 137 -24.98 -11.57 10.27
N TYR A 138 -25.02 -12.82 10.73
CA TYR A 138 -24.47 -13.96 9.98
C TYR A 138 -25.12 -14.13 8.61
N GLN A 139 -26.44 -13.95 8.51
CA GLN A 139 -27.14 -13.97 7.22
C GLN A 139 -26.66 -12.86 6.29
N LYS A 140 -26.46 -11.64 6.79
CA LYS A 140 -25.87 -10.54 6.01
C LYS A 140 -24.45 -10.86 5.53
N ILE A 141 -23.62 -11.42 6.41
CA ILE A 141 -22.25 -11.83 6.08
C ILE A 141 -22.26 -12.88 4.97
N ALA A 142 -23.07 -13.93 5.11
CA ALA A 142 -23.18 -14.99 4.10
C ALA A 142 -23.68 -14.44 2.76
N HIS A 143 -24.71 -13.60 2.78
CA HIS A 143 -25.22 -12.93 1.58
C HIS A 143 -24.14 -12.06 0.92
N PHE A 144 -23.36 -11.32 1.70
CA PHE A 144 -22.28 -10.49 1.18
C PHE A 144 -21.18 -11.33 0.52
N LEU A 145 -20.74 -12.41 1.17
CA LEU A 145 -19.73 -13.33 0.64
C LEU A 145 -20.16 -14.03 -0.67
N GLN A 146 -21.46 -14.22 -0.88
CA GLN A 146 -21.99 -14.89 -2.07
C GLN A 146 -22.20 -13.94 -3.26
N ASN A 147 -22.47 -12.66 -3.00
CA ASN A 147 -22.88 -11.70 -4.03
C ASN A 147 -21.78 -10.71 -4.40
N GLU A 148 -20.84 -10.43 -3.49
CA GLU A 148 -19.76 -9.48 -3.74
C GLU A 148 -18.62 -10.14 -4.51
N LYS A 149 -18.18 -9.52 -5.61
CA LYS A 149 -17.06 -10.04 -6.42
C LYS A 149 -15.75 -10.04 -5.64
N TRP A 150 -15.51 -8.98 -4.86
CA TRP A 150 -14.28 -8.78 -4.11
C TRP A 150 -14.60 -8.54 -2.64
N PRO A 151 -14.99 -9.56 -1.85
CA PRO A 151 -15.44 -9.40 -0.47
C PRO A 151 -14.29 -9.11 0.52
N PHE A 152 -13.14 -8.66 0.03
CA PHE A 152 -11.90 -8.59 0.78
C PHE A 152 -11.67 -7.21 1.40
N SER A 153 -10.95 -7.20 2.51
CA SER A 153 -10.38 -6.00 3.15
C SER A 153 -9.32 -5.37 2.23
N PRO A 154 -8.89 -4.12 2.48
CA PRO A 154 -7.82 -3.49 1.69
C PRO A 154 -6.57 -4.35 1.56
N ARG A 155 -6.17 -5.04 2.64
CA ARG A 155 -5.08 -6.04 2.62
C ARG A 155 -5.37 -7.18 1.65
N GLY A 156 -6.55 -7.78 1.74
CA GLY A 156 -6.93 -8.89 0.87
C GLY A 156 -7.01 -8.48 -0.59
N LEU A 157 -7.58 -7.30 -0.89
CA LEU A 157 -7.60 -6.74 -2.24
C LEU A 157 -6.18 -6.55 -2.79
N PHE A 158 -5.27 -5.99 -1.99
CA PHE A 158 -3.87 -5.81 -2.36
C PHE A 158 -3.20 -7.16 -2.71
N LEU A 159 -3.37 -8.17 -1.87
CA LEU A 159 -2.76 -9.49 -2.12
C LEU A 159 -3.34 -10.16 -3.37
N GLN A 160 -4.64 -10.00 -3.63
CA GLN A 160 -5.26 -10.50 -4.87
C GLN A 160 -4.74 -9.77 -6.11
N MET A 161 -4.40 -8.48 -6.01
CA MET A 161 -3.84 -7.71 -7.13
C MET A 161 -2.45 -8.21 -7.55
N GLN A 162 -1.71 -8.86 -6.66
CA GLN A 162 -0.40 -9.43 -6.98
C GLN A 162 -0.50 -10.72 -7.81
N THR A 163 -1.62 -11.43 -7.71
CA THR A 163 -1.85 -12.70 -8.40
C THR A 163 -2.74 -12.56 -9.63
N THR A 164 -3.62 -11.55 -9.66
CA THR A 164 -4.69 -11.41 -10.64
C THR A 164 -4.64 -10.06 -11.34
N GLN A 165 -4.80 -10.06 -12.67
CA GLN A 165 -4.81 -8.84 -13.50
C GLN A 165 -6.23 -8.36 -13.85
N ASP A 166 -7.15 -8.38 -12.89
CA ASP A 166 -8.54 -7.95 -13.11
C ASP A 166 -8.71 -6.43 -12.93
N LEU A 167 -9.21 -5.75 -13.97
CA LEU A 167 -9.44 -4.30 -13.94
C LEU A 167 -10.41 -3.86 -12.84
N SER A 168 -11.45 -4.64 -12.55
CA SER A 168 -12.42 -4.32 -11.50
C SER A 168 -11.81 -4.42 -10.10
N LEU A 169 -10.82 -5.30 -9.91
CA LEU A 169 -10.09 -5.41 -8.65
C LEU A 169 -9.26 -4.15 -8.40
N PHE A 170 -8.52 -3.71 -9.42
CA PHE A 170 -7.75 -2.46 -9.36
C PHE A 170 -8.65 -1.24 -9.10
N GLN A 171 -9.82 -1.18 -9.74
CA GLN A 171 -10.81 -0.14 -9.49
C GLN A 171 -11.30 -0.17 -8.03
N THR A 172 -11.61 -1.37 -7.52
CA THR A 172 -12.07 -1.55 -6.13
C THR A 172 -11.01 -1.10 -5.13
N PHE A 173 -9.75 -1.53 -5.31
CA PHE A 173 -8.66 -1.11 -4.43
C PHE A 173 -8.38 0.40 -4.52
N SER A 174 -8.56 1.02 -5.70
CA SER A 174 -8.36 2.46 -5.86
C SER A 174 -9.34 3.34 -5.09
N GLN A 175 -10.43 2.75 -4.58
CA GLN A 175 -11.41 3.41 -3.73
C GLN A 175 -11.08 3.30 -2.23
N THR A 176 -10.05 2.53 -1.86
CA THR A 176 -9.66 2.35 -0.46
C THR A 176 -9.03 3.62 0.12
N PRO A 177 -9.18 3.86 1.43
CA PRO A 177 -8.47 4.95 2.12
C PRO A 177 -6.94 4.86 1.97
N GLU A 178 -6.40 3.64 1.98
CA GLU A 178 -4.98 3.38 1.83
C GLU A 178 -4.46 3.87 0.48
N PHE A 179 -5.14 3.52 -0.61
CA PHE A 179 -4.77 4.02 -1.94
C PHE A 179 -4.97 5.53 -2.05
N HIS A 180 -6.04 6.07 -1.46
CA HIS A 180 -6.31 7.50 -1.51
C HIS A 180 -5.17 8.32 -0.88
N GLN A 181 -4.61 7.88 0.25
CA GLN A 181 -3.47 8.55 0.89
C GLN A 181 -2.23 8.55 -0.01
N ILE A 182 -1.91 7.41 -0.64
CA ILE A 182 -0.81 7.32 -1.60
C ILE A 182 -1.08 8.22 -2.81
N HIS A 183 -2.29 8.22 -3.35
CA HIS A 183 -2.64 9.09 -4.47
C HIS A 183 -2.47 10.57 -4.13
N LEU A 184 -2.92 11.02 -2.96
CA LEU A 184 -2.76 12.41 -2.50
C LEU A 184 -1.29 12.80 -2.35
N LEU A 185 -0.43 11.87 -1.93
CA LEU A 185 1.01 12.10 -1.79
C LEU A 185 1.68 12.44 -3.13
N PHE A 186 1.24 11.82 -4.22
CA PHE A 186 1.76 12.08 -5.58
C PHE A 186 1.00 13.16 -6.34
N ALA A 187 -0.24 13.47 -5.95
CA ALA A 187 -1.07 14.50 -6.60
C ALA A 187 -0.53 15.93 -6.44
N ARG A 188 0.42 16.14 -5.52
CA ARG A 188 1.08 17.44 -5.29
C ARG A 188 2.31 17.67 -6.17
N THR A 189 2.66 16.73 -7.03
CA THR A 189 3.74 16.90 -8.00
C THR A 189 3.22 17.63 -9.24
N ASP A 190 4.09 18.37 -9.93
CA ASP A 190 3.75 19.04 -11.20
C ASP A 190 3.56 18.04 -12.36
N LEU A 191 3.75 16.75 -12.10
CA LEU A 191 3.64 15.68 -13.09
C LEU A 191 2.32 14.92 -12.92
N PRO A 192 1.57 14.67 -14.01
CA PRO A 192 0.33 13.92 -13.96
C PRO A 192 0.60 12.42 -13.78
N ILE A 193 0.78 11.98 -12.52
CA ILE A 193 1.00 10.56 -12.20
C ILE A 193 -0.33 9.83 -12.16
N THR A 194 -0.54 8.89 -13.10
CA THR A 194 -1.79 8.14 -13.19
C THR A 194 -1.94 7.12 -12.07
N LYS A 195 -3.19 6.86 -11.64
CA LYS A 195 -3.52 5.80 -10.66
C LYS A 195 -2.92 4.44 -11.03
N ARG A 196 -2.88 4.11 -12.33
CA ARG A 196 -2.33 2.84 -12.83
C ARG A 196 -0.83 2.69 -12.52
N VAL A 197 -0.06 3.77 -12.64
CA VAL A 197 1.37 3.77 -12.30
C VAL A 197 1.55 3.54 -10.80
N LEU A 198 0.77 4.23 -9.97
CA LEU A 198 0.80 4.03 -8.51
C LEU A 198 0.40 2.60 -8.13
N LEU A 199 -0.64 2.04 -8.74
CA LEU A 199 -1.03 0.64 -8.50
C LEU A 199 0.08 -0.33 -8.89
N LYS A 200 0.77 -0.10 -10.01
CA LYS A 200 1.92 -0.92 -10.43
C LYS A 200 3.05 -0.87 -9.39
N MET A 201 3.41 0.33 -8.92
CA MET A 201 4.39 0.50 -7.84
C MET A 201 3.98 -0.27 -6.59
N LEU A 202 2.72 -0.13 -6.17
CA LEU A 202 2.21 -0.79 -4.98
C LEU A 202 2.31 -2.33 -5.09
N VAL A 203 1.93 -2.90 -6.24
CA VAL A 203 1.98 -4.35 -6.50
C VAL A 203 3.40 -4.91 -6.55
N GLU A 204 4.38 -4.12 -6.99
CA GLU A 204 5.80 -4.50 -6.98
C GLU A 204 6.40 -4.61 -5.56
N GLY A 205 5.75 -4.02 -4.55
CA GLY A 205 6.14 -4.14 -3.14
C GLY A 205 5.26 -5.11 -2.35
N SER A 206 5.22 -4.93 -1.03
CA SER A 206 4.43 -5.75 -0.10
C SER A 206 3.41 -4.93 0.69
N TRP A 207 2.38 -5.60 1.19
CA TRP A 207 1.39 -4.98 2.08
C TRP A 207 2.04 -4.45 3.36
N GLU A 208 3.05 -5.15 3.86
CA GLU A 208 3.79 -4.78 5.07
C GLU A 208 4.53 -3.46 4.87
N THR A 209 5.10 -3.22 3.68
CA THR A 209 5.73 -1.94 3.32
C THR A 209 4.69 -0.81 3.29
N LEU A 210 3.58 -1.02 2.58
CA LEU A 210 2.49 -0.03 2.50
C LEU A 210 1.93 0.29 3.89
N SER A 211 1.51 -0.73 4.63
CA SER A 211 0.85 -0.58 5.92
C SER A 211 1.76 0.03 6.99
N ARG A 212 3.06 -0.29 6.99
CA ARG A 212 4.04 0.35 7.87
C ARG A 212 4.17 1.84 7.57
N HIS A 213 4.27 2.20 6.30
CA HIS A 213 4.36 3.60 5.88
C HIS A 213 3.10 4.39 6.27
N LEU A 214 1.91 3.86 5.97
CA LEU A 214 0.65 4.52 6.35
C LEU A 214 0.42 4.57 7.87
N ALA A 215 0.94 3.60 8.63
CA ALA A 215 0.87 3.61 10.09
C ALA A 215 1.73 4.72 10.70
N ALA A 216 2.90 5.01 10.12
CA ALA A 216 3.76 6.11 10.56
C ALA A 216 3.08 7.49 10.41
N GLN A 217 2.16 7.63 9.45
CA GLN A 217 1.41 8.86 9.19
C GLN A 217 0.22 9.11 10.13
N LYS A 218 -0.08 8.23 11.09
CA LYS A 218 -1.28 8.38 11.92
C LYS A 218 -1.27 9.57 12.89
N GLN A 219 -0.17 10.31 13.02
CA GLN A 219 -0.10 11.56 13.80
C GLN A 219 -0.35 12.84 12.98
N GLY A 220 -0.60 12.74 11.68
CA GLY A 220 -0.94 13.87 10.82
C GLY A 220 -0.83 13.50 9.35
N SER A 221 -1.67 14.12 8.50
CA SER A 221 -1.60 13.92 7.06
C SER A 221 -0.40 14.64 6.45
N ASP A 222 0.78 14.05 6.62
CA ASP A 222 2.01 14.52 6.00
C ASP A 222 2.00 14.12 4.52
N PHE A 223 1.87 15.10 3.63
CA PHE A 223 2.00 14.92 2.18
C PHE A 223 3.17 15.71 1.62
N SER A 224 4.27 15.78 2.38
CA SER A 224 5.52 16.43 1.99
C SER A 224 6.30 15.62 0.95
N GLU A 225 7.23 16.30 0.28
CA GLU A 225 8.22 15.64 -0.59
C GLU A 225 9.07 14.64 0.18
N THR A 226 9.43 14.94 1.43
CA THR A 226 10.20 14.04 2.29
C THR A 226 9.48 12.72 2.47
N ASN A 227 8.20 12.76 2.87
CA ASN A 227 7.40 11.57 3.06
C ASN A 227 7.21 10.77 1.74
N ARG A 228 7.08 11.47 0.61
CA ARG A 228 7.04 10.83 -0.72
C ARG A 228 8.36 10.13 -1.07
N ARG A 229 9.50 10.78 -0.82
CA ARG A 229 10.84 10.19 -1.03
C ARG A 229 11.08 8.99 -0.12
N GLU A 230 10.62 9.04 1.12
CA GLU A 230 10.69 7.90 2.04
C GLU A 230 9.85 6.72 1.55
N LEU A 231 8.62 6.95 1.08
CA LEU A 231 7.81 5.90 0.46
C LEU A 231 8.54 5.26 -0.72
N LEU A 232 9.06 6.09 -1.64
CA LEU A 232 9.76 5.63 -2.83
C LEU A 232 11.01 4.81 -2.46
N GLN A 233 11.80 5.24 -1.47
CA GLN A 233 12.96 4.50 -0.98
C GLN A 233 12.57 3.14 -0.38
N HIS A 234 11.51 3.06 0.42
CA HIS A 234 11.04 1.78 0.95
C HIS A 234 10.63 0.81 -0.17
N TYR A 235 10.07 1.31 -1.26
CA TYR A 235 9.70 0.50 -2.42
C TYR A 235 10.89 0.15 -3.32
N ILE A 236 11.88 1.04 -3.46
CA ILE A 236 13.15 0.77 -4.15
C ILE A 236 13.90 -0.35 -3.45
N ALA A 237 14.02 -0.28 -2.11
CA ALA A 237 14.63 -1.35 -1.31
C ALA A 237 13.87 -2.69 -1.42
N ALA A 238 12.58 -2.66 -1.76
CA ALA A 238 11.78 -3.84 -2.06
C ALA A 238 11.89 -4.32 -3.52
N GLY A 239 12.70 -3.66 -4.35
CA GLY A 239 12.93 -4.02 -5.76
C GLY A 239 11.92 -3.42 -6.75
N SER A 240 11.17 -2.38 -6.37
CA SER A 240 10.21 -1.74 -7.26
C SER A 240 10.89 -0.86 -8.31
N LYS A 241 10.85 -1.31 -9.57
CA LYS A 241 11.31 -0.55 -10.74
C LYS A 241 10.47 0.71 -10.96
N THR A 242 9.17 0.60 -10.69
CA THR A 242 8.25 1.73 -10.83
C THR A 242 8.56 2.82 -9.80
N ALA A 243 8.91 2.46 -8.55
CA ALA A 243 9.35 3.44 -7.56
C ALA A 243 10.67 4.11 -7.94
N ALA A 244 11.65 3.35 -8.44
CA ALA A 244 12.89 3.91 -8.95
C ALA A 244 12.62 4.93 -10.07
N TYR A 245 11.81 4.58 -11.06
CA TYR A 245 11.43 5.49 -12.14
C TYR A 245 10.69 6.73 -11.62
N LEU A 246 9.71 6.55 -10.71
CA LEU A 246 8.98 7.66 -10.10
C LEU A 246 9.92 8.63 -9.38
N LEU A 247 10.95 8.13 -8.68
CA LEU A 247 11.93 8.99 -8.02
C LEU A 247 12.74 9.81 -9.03
N LEU A 248 13.15 9.21 -10.15
CA LEU A 248 13.92 9.91 -11.19
C LEU A 248 13.12 11.03 -11.87
N ILE A 249 11.81 10.84 -12.05
CA ILE A 249 10.97 11.87 -12.67
C ILE A 249 10.55 12.97 -11.70
N THR A 250 10.35 12.64 -10.41
CA THR A 250 9.87 13.62 -9.44
C THR A 250 10.98 14.36 -8.70
N ASP A 251 12.12 13.71 -8.43
CA ASP A 251 13.22 14.29 -7.64
C ASP A 251 14.61 13.86 -8.15
N PRO A 252 14.98 14.22 -9.40
CA PRO A 252 16.26 13.84 -9.96
C PRO A 252 17.45 14.34 -9.12
N ASP A 253 17.42 15.59 -8.65
CA ASP A 253 18.50 16.16 -7.84
C ASP A 253 18.68 15.43 -6.50
N TYR A 254 17.58 15.02 -5.88
CA TYR A 254 17.62 14.21 -4.66
C TYR A 254 18.26 12.85 -4.93
N ALA A 255 17.87 12.18 -6.02
CA ALA A 255 18.42 10.89 -6.40
C ALA A 255 19.94 10.97 -6.68
N ILE A 256 20.40 12.05 -7.31
CA ILE A 256 21.82 12.22 -7.67
C ILE A 256 22.66 12.62 -6.46
N HIS A 257 22.17 13.50 -5.58
CA HIS A 257 23.03 14.15 -4.58
C HIS A 257 22.77 13.76 -3.11
N GLN A 258 21.58 13.27 -2.77
CA GLN A 258 21.19 13.10 -1.36
C GLN A 258 21.02 11.64 -0.93
N LEU A 259 20.80 10.72 -1.87
CA LEU A 259 20.81 9.28 -1.56
C LEU A 259 22.20 8.79 -1.18
N ASP A 260 22.31 7.64 -0.52
CA ASP A 260 23.60 6.98 -0.32
C ASP A 260 24.03 6.17 -1.55
N ASP A 261 25.32 5.84 -1.64
CA ASP A 261 25.87 5.13 -2.80
C ASP A 261 25.27 3.73 -2.98
N SER A 262 24.81 3.10 -1.89
CA SER A 262 24.13 1.80 -1.91
C SER A 262 22.79 1.91 -2.64
N THR A 263 21.93 2.85 -2.22
CA THR A 263 20.61 3.06 -2.82
C THR A 263 20.75 3.52 -4.28
N VAL A 264 21.74 4.36 -4.60
CA VAL A 264 22.01 4.74 -5.99
C VAL A 264 22.35 3.53 -6.86
N CYS A 265 23.21 2.62 -6.36
CA CYS A 265 23.51 1.38 -7.08
C CYS A 265 22.28 0.48 -7.26
N GLU A 266 21.39 0.41 -6.26
CA GLU A 266 20.11 -0.30 -6.36
C GLU A 266 19.22 0.31 -7.45
N ILE A 267 19.11 1.64 -7.50
CA ILE A 267 18.35 2.34 -8.54
C ILE A 267 18.88 1.99 -9.93
N ILE A 268 20.20 2.04 -10.15
CA ILE A 268 20.83 1.67 -11.44
C ILE A 268 20.45 0.24 -11.84
N ALA A 269 20.47 -0.71 -10.89
CA ALA A 269 20.10 -2.10 -11.15
C ALA A 269 18.61 -2.28 -11.49
N LEU A 270 17.73 -1.41 -10.98
CA LEU A 270 16.28 -1.47 -11.18
C LEU A 270 15.79 -0.80 -12.47
N ILE A 271 16.65 -0.06 -13.19
CA ILE A 271 16.30 0.65 -14.44
C ILE A 271 16.96 0.04 -15.69
N PRO A 272 16.68 -1.22 -16.08
CA PRO A 272 17.31 -1.82 -17.27
C PRO A 272 16.84 -1.19 -18.58
N GLU A 273 15.66 -0.54 -18.58
CA GLU A 273 15.07 0.06 -19.77
C GLU A 273 15.69 1.43 -20.06
N LYS A 274 16.08 1.65 -21.32
CA LYS A 274 16.61 2.93 -21.79
C LYS A 274 15.50 3.96 -21.94
N THR A 275 15.21 4.69 -20.86
CA THR A 275 14.36 5.88 -20.89
C THR A 275 15.22 7.15 -20.92
N GLN A 276 14.64 8.28 -21.35
CA GLN A 276 15.35 9.56 -21.34
C GLN A 276 15.81 9.91 -19.91
N GLU A 277 14.94 9.72 -18.92
CA GLU A 277 15.24 10.05 -17.52
C GLU A 277 16.32 9.14 -16.94
N ALA A 278 16.31 7.85 -17.29
CA ALA A 278 17.34 6.90 -16.87
C ALA A 278 18.72 7.23 -17.48
N VAL A 279 18.76 7.65 -18.75
CA VAL A 279 20.01 8.07 -19.40
C VAL A 279 20.55 9.34 -18.75
N CYS A 280 19.71 10.36 -18.54
CA CYS A 280 20.10 11.60 -17.88
C CYS A 280 20.63 11.36 -16.46
N PHE A 281 19.95 10.50 -15.69
CA PHE A 281 20.38 10.12 -14.35
C PHE A 281 21.75 9.45 -14.36
N VAL A 282 21.94 8.42 -15.19
CA VAL A 282 23.21 7.67 -15.28
C VAL A 282 24.36 8.58 -15.74
N GLN A 283 24.13 9.50 -16.67
CA GLN A 283 25.13 10.47 -17.10
C GLN A 283 25.49 11.44 -15.97
N ALA A 284 24.49 11.99 -15.28
CA ALA A 284 24.72 12.92 -14.17
C ALA A 284 25.48 12.26 -13.01
N LEU A 285 25.31 10.96 -12.79
CA LEU A 285 26.11 10.22 -11.80
C LEU A 285 27.60 10.18 -12.16
N LEU A 286 27.96 10.05 -13.43
CA LEU A 286 29.36 10.05 -13.87
C LEU A 286 30.03 11.41 -13.67
N ASP A 287 29.26 12.50 -13.74
CA ASP A 287 29.75 13.87 -13.52
C ASP A 287 29.73 14.27 -12.02
N SER A 288 29.14 13.45 -11.16
CA SER A 288 28.97 13.73 -9.73
C SER A 288 30.15 13.29 -8.87
N SER A 289 30.27 13.84 -7.66
CA SER A 289 31.30 13.51 -6.66
C SER A 289 31.06 12.17 -5.93
N ARG A 290 30.39 11.21 -6.57
CA ARG A 290 30.02 9.90 -6.01
C ARG A 290 31.21 8.96 -5.93
N GLY A 291 31.07 7.89 -5.13
CA GLY A 291 32.12 6.88 -4.99
C GLY A 291 32.31 6.02 -6.25
N GLU A 292 33.49 5.40 -6.33
CA GLU A 292 33.89 4.46 -7.38
C GLU A 292 32.85 3.36 -7.70
N PRO A 293 32.13 2.77 -6.72
CA PRO A 293 31.09 1.80 -7.03
C PRO A 293 29.98 2.38 -7.92
N VAL A 294 29.48 3.57 -7.59
CA VAL A 294 28.41 4.24 -8.35
C VAL A 294 28.86 4.53 -9.78
N HIS A 295 30.06 5.09 -9.94
CA HIS A 295 30.61 5.37 -11.28
C HIS A 295 30.75 4.11 -12.12
N ARG A 296 31.23 3.01 -11.53
CA ARG A 296 31.36 1.72 -12.22
C ARG A 296 30.01 1.17 -12.68
N HIS A 297 29.01 1.19 -11.80
CA HIS A 297 27.65 0.75 -12.12
C HIS A 297 27.02 1.64 -13.21
N ALA A 298 27.19 2.96 -13.11
CA ALA A 298 26.69 3.92 -14.09
C ALA A 298 27.34 3.71 -15.46
N LEU A 299 28.66 3.51 -15.51
CA LEU A 299 29.38 3.26 -16.77
C LEU A 299 28.93 1.95 -17.42
N ALA A 300 28.77 0.88 -16.63
CA ALA A 300 28.27 -0.40 -17.12
C ALA A 300 26.85 -0.25 -17.71
N GLN A 301 25.98 0.48 -17.03
CA GLN A 301 24.61 0.73 -17.47
C GLN A 301 24.56 1.55 -18.76
N LEU A 302 25.40 2.59 -18.88
CA LEU A 302 25.52 3.39 -20.10
C LEU A 302 25.98 2.55 -21.30
N GLY A 303 26.89 1.59 -21.06
CA GLY A 303 27.27 0.58 -22.06
C GLY A 303 26.06 -0.23 -22.54
N GLN A 304 25.26 -0.75 -21.61
CA GLN A 304 24.04 -1.51 -21.94
C GLN A 304 23.07 -0.69 -22.80
N TYR A 305 22.81 0.58 -22.46
CA TYR A 305 21.96 1.48 -23.26
C TYR A 305 22.51 1.79 -24.66
N SER A 306 23.81 1.62 -24.86
CA SER A 306 24.49 1.85 -26.14
C SER A 306 24.59 0.59 -27.00
N GLY A 307 24.04 -0.55 -26.54
CA GLY A 307 24.17 -1.84 -27.24
C GLY A 307 25.59 -2.43 -27.19
N ARG A 308 26.49 -1.87 -26.39
CA ARG A 308 27.83 -2.41 -26.12
C ARG A 308 27.86 -2.89 -24.68
N GLY A 309 27.69 -4.19 -24.46
CA GLY A 309 27.99 -4.78 -23.15
C GLY A 309 29.43 -4.50 -22.77
N LEU A 310 29.66 -3.48 -21.94
CA LEU A 310 30.98 -3.18 -21.38
C LEU A 310 31.11 -4.01 -20.11
N THR A 311 31.77 -5.17 -20.21
CA THR A 311 32.37 -5.78 -19.02
C THR A 311 33.43 -4.81 -18.49
N PRO A 312 33.50 -4.57 -17.18
CA PRO A 312 34.55 -3.72 -16.63
C PRO A 312 35.91 -4.38 -16.92
N ARG A 313 36.79 -3.60 -17.54
CA ARG A 313 38.18 -3.98 -17.81
C ARG A 313 38.87 -4.31 -16.48
N PRO A 314 39.50 -5.48 -16.30
CA PRO A 314 40.36 -5.71 -15.15
C PRO A 314 41.55 -4.74 -15.18
N ALA A 315 42.00 -4.38 -13.98
CA ALA A 315 43.06 -3.42 -13.73
C ALA A 315 44.33 -3.67 -14.58
N GLU A 316 44.97 -2.55 -14.90
CA GLU A 316 46.15 -2.41 -15.75
C GLU A 316 47.26 -3.43 -15.45
N GLY A 317 47.77 -4.04 -16.52
CA GLY A 317 49.02 -4.80 -16.47
C GLY A 317 49.00 -6.04 -17.35
N GLU A 318 49.19 -5.86 -18.67
CA GLU A 318 50.05 -6.71 -19.51
C GLU A 318 49.86 -6.34 -21.00
N LEU A 319 50.88 -5.68 -21.55
CA LEU A 319 51.02 -5.42 -22.97
C LEU A 319 51.31 -6.71 -23.72
N ARG A 320 50.45 -7.09 -24.68
CA ARG A 320 50.88 -7.90 -25.85
C ARG A 320 50.13 -7.46 -27.12
N PRO A 321 50.84 -7.23 -28.25
CA PRO A 321 50.21 -6.90 -29.52
C PRO A 321 49.97 -8.19 -30.34
N ALA A 322 48.79 -8.32 -30.95
CA ALA A 322 48.62 -9.21 -32.10
C ALA A 322 47.39 -8.81 -32.94
N PHE A 323 47.70 -8.40 -34.18
CA PHE A 323 46.90 -8.52 -35.41
C PHE A 323 45.42 -8.08 -35.41
N ARG A 324 45.15 -6.92 -36.02
CA ARG A 324 43.80 -6.54 -36.49
C ARG A 324 43.59 -7.08 -37.89
N GLU A 325 42.67 -8.02 -38.06
CA GLU A 325 42.01 -8.23 -39.36
C GLU A 325 40.80 -7.28 -39.47
N ARG A 326 40.57 -6.78 -40.69
CA ARG A 326 39.51 -5.80 -41.01
C ARG A 326 38.25 -6.56 -41.46
N PRO A 327 37.05 -6.28 -40.92
CA PRO A 327 35.80 -6.91 -41.41
C PRO A 327 35.38 -6.33 -42.78
N PRO A 328 34.66 -7.11 -43.62
CA PRO A 328 34.25 -6.71 -44.97
C PRO A 328 33.02 -5.78 -45.00
N ALA A 329 32.86 -5.07 -46.12
CA ALA A 329 31.84 -4.05 -46.39
C ALA A 329 30.40 -4.58 -46.50
N SER A 330 29.43 -3.78 -46.02
CA SER A 330 27.98 -3.99 -46.09
C SER A 330 27.36 -3.56 -47.44
N PRO A 331 26.18 -4.10 -47.82
CA PRO A 331 25.55 -3.87 -49.14
C PRO A 331 24.84 -2.51 -49.26
N ASP A 332 24.66 -2.05 -50.51
CA ASP A 332 24.08 -0.75 -50.89
C ASP A 332 22.59 -0.59 -50.51
N PRO A 333 22.13 0.59 -50.06
CA PRO A 333 20.77 0.80 -49.56
C PRO A 333 19.71 0.88 -50.67
N ARG A 334 18.54 0.27 -50.44
CA ARG A 334 17.40 0.27 -51.37
C ARG A 334 16.65 1.60 -51.28
N LEU A 335 16.34 2.26 -52.40
CA LEU A 335 15.69 3.59 -52.43
C LEU A 335 14.19 3.50 -52.82
N HIS A 336 13.33 4.27 -52.15
CA HIS A 336 11.88 4.39 -52.45
C HIS A 336 11.45 5.85 -52.62
N ILE A 337 10.69 6.17 -53.67
CA ILE A 337 10.19 7.54 -53.90
C ILE A 337 8.77 7.66 -53.33
N ILE A 338 8.59 8.56 -52.37
CA ILE A 338 7.34 8.76 -51.63
C ILE A 338 6.23 9.23 -52.59
N GLN A 339 5.11 8.52 -52.62
CA GLN A 339 3.94 8.90 -53.43
C GLN A 339 2.95 9.77 -52.63
N PRO A 340 2.12 10.58 -53.30
CA PRO A 340 1.07 11.35 -52.63
C PRO A 340 0.14 10.46 -51.80
N GLY A 341 0.02 10.76 -50.50
CA GLY A 341 -0.81 9.99 -49.56
C GLY A 341 -0.08 8.88 -48.81
N GLU A 342 1.20 8.60 -49.10
CA GLU A 342 2.01 7.68 -48.30
C GLU A 342 2.43 8.31 -46.97
N SER A 343 2.37 7.54 -45.88
CA SER A 343 2.84 7.92 -44.55
C SER A 343 3.92 6.95 -44.06
N LEU A 344 4.73 7.36 -43.08
CA LEU A 344 5.76 6.50 -42.50
C LEU A 344 5.21 5.18 -41.98
N TRP A 345 3.98 5.17 -41.46
CA TRP A 345 3.32 3.97 -40.97
C TRP A 345 3.00 2.99 -42.12
N LEU A 346 2.48 3.50 -43.24
CA LEU A 346 2.23 2.70 -44.44
C LEU A 346 3.53 2.13 -45.04
N LEU A 347 4.60 2.93 -45.08
CA LEU A 347 5.91 2.49 -45.58
C LEU A 347 6.59 1.49 -44.64
N SER A 348 6.54 1.73 -43.33
CA SER A 348 7.01 0.82 -42.28
C SER A 348 6.34 -0.55 -42.39
N SER A 349 5.02 -0.58 -42.56
CA SER A 349 4.27 -1.82 -42.75
C SER A 349 4.59 -2.51 -44.08
N LYS A 350 4.74 -1.75 -45.17
CA LYS A 350 5.05 -2.27 -46.51
C LYS A 350 6.45 -2.92 -46.60
N TYR A 351 7.45 -2.34 -45.93
CA TYR A 351 8.82 -2.84 -45.93
C TYR A 351 9.18 -3.68 -44.70
N ASN A 352 8.24 -3.84 -43.77
CA ASN A 352 8.40 -4.57 -42.52
C ASN A 352 9.61 -4.09 -41.68
N ILE A 353 9.72 -2.77 -41.55
CA ILE A 353 10.80 -2.07 -40.82
C ILE A 353 10.14 -1.10 -39.85
N SER A 354 10.70 -0.91 -38.65
CA SER A 354 10.10 0.01 -37.67
C SER A 354 10.08 1.45 -38.19
N ILE A 355 9.11 2.25 -37.72
CA ILE A 355 9.04 3.67 -38.11
C ILE A 355 10.28 4.39 -37.58
N GLU A 356 10.73 4.03 -36.38
CA GLU A 356 11.92 4.57 -35.73
C GLU A 356 13.18 4.31 -36.57
N ASP A 357 13.38 3.10 -37.10
CA ASP A 357 14.53 2.77 -37.95
C ASP A 357 14.47 3.51 -39.28
N LEU A 358 13.29 3.62 -39.89
CA LEU A 358 13.09 4.33 -41.16
C LEU A 358 13.37 5.83 -40.99
N MET A 359 12.98 6.42 -39.86
CA MET A 359 13.25 7.83 -39.54
C MET A 359 14.74 8.05 -39.24
N LEU A 360 15.35 7.18 -38.45
CA LEU A 360 16.76 7.29 -38.06
C LEU A 360 17.68 7.16 -39.28
N HIS A 361 17.39 6.21 -40.16
CA HIS A 361 18.19 5.97 -41.37
C HIS A 361 18.08 7.08 -42.43
N ASN A 362 17.03 7.89 -42.37
CA ASN A 362 16.81 9.03 -43.26
C ASN A 362 16.96 10.39 -42.57
N HIS A 363 17.38 10.39 -41.30
CA HIS A 363 17.51 11.58 -40.46
C HIS A 363 16.23 12.45 -40.43
N LEU A 364 15.07 11.82 -40.43
CA LEU A 364 13.79 12.51 -40.38
C LEU A 364 13.48 12.94 -38.94
N GLN A 365 13.21 14.24 -38.75
CA GLN A 365 12.84 14.81 -37.44
C GLN A 365 11.32 14.84 -37.21
N THR A 366 10.53 14.63 -38.27
CA THR A 366 9.07 14.66 -38.20
C THR A 366 8.48 13.49 -38.97
N THR A 367 7.24 13.13 -38.62
CA THR A 367 6.53 12.02 -39.24
C THR A 367 5.79 12.40 -40.53
N VAL A 368 5.83 13.68 -40.93
CA VAL A 368 5.18 14.20 -42.13
C VAL A 368 6.11 14.02 -43.33
N LEU A 369 5.69 13.18 -44.27
CA LEU A 369 6.43 12.91 -45.50
C LEU A 369 6.00 13.83 -46.64
N GLN A 370 6.96 14.32 -47.43
CA GLN A 370 6.68 15.12 -48.62
C GLN A 370 6.69 14.22 -49.87
N PRO A 371 5.59 14.17 -50.64
CA PRO A 371 5.54 13.42 -51.89
C PRO A 371 6.63 13.84 -52.88
N GLY A 372 7.21 12.87 -53.59
CA GLY A 372 8.29 13.04 -54.56
C GLY A 372 9.71 12.96 -53.98
N LYS A 373 9.88 12.88 -52.64
CA LYS A 373 11.20 12.70 -52.02
C LYS A 373 11.61 11.23 -51.96
N THR A 374 12.92 10.99 -52.11
CA THR A 374 13.52 9.66 -52.02
C THR A 374 13.88 9.32 -50.58
N LEU A 375 13.42 8.15 -50.13
CA LEU A 375 13.63 7.58 -48.81
C LEU A 375 14.51 6.33 -48.94
N LYS A 376 15.58 6.25 -48.15
CA LYS A 376 16.47 5.09 -48.03
C LYS A 376 15.82 4.04 -47.14
N ILE A 377 15.60 2.85 -47.66
CA ILE A 377 15.08 1.71 -46.94
C ILE A 377 16.29 0.90 -46.41
N PRO A 378 16.44 0.77 -45.08
CA PRO A 378 17.53 0.04 -44.42
C PRO A 378 17.73 -1.41 -44.89
#